data_AF-A0AAW2ZAE2-F1
#
_entry.id   AF-A0AAW2ZAE2-F1
#
_cell.length_a   1.000
_cell.length_b   1.000
_cell.length_c   1.000
_cell.angle_alpha   90.00
_cell.angle_beta   90.00
_cell.angle_gamma   90.00
#
_symmetry.space_group_name_H-M   'P 1'
#
loop_
_entity.id
_entity.type
_entity.pdbx_description
1 polymer ?
#
loop_
_entity_poly.entity_id
_entity_poly.type
_entity_poly.pdbx_seq_one_letter_code
_entity_poly.pdbx_strand_id
1 'polypeptide(L)'
;MRQPQLEVIHSALTYLSPAQRDRDNVGSTKTCDCCKLHHIMCDGTLPCNNCLITLNTCTFDSETANEDISSMKSALDSLKEDLKVAQNNEKAWKKKYEDALMLSSSKEASSTSAGEKSRKRKRDSTDNIKLVPPGRRSLQRLLGPEQSFVLCNIINNFVSIYETYIHPSHTILPSSNFGARLPEYIHQLIRDDPEDACMNFYVSSLLCNGAMITGNLETSKEFYERSRRYAGDLFDVMDVKVGRAFNLLAYNRLCMGDRVRCISYARLGLSIAEHLNLLTSNLYMNCALGIAFVSSNYEERLKYFRELSRSKAVSDLVFCLSGLVMTEVKFNKEINWRDMSAMMRKCMDLQKSPGSLYHKSQDRTLLDVVTNTAWAMLFRRTGNNKLALEYALNIIHLSEKAEFSYLCVAVDCAALDAAADVFIDQNRTELTRVIQRLDTMSAKFQLSKHFLVSIQSKIKDNLALAVQQEVITHQPVQRLNVFFTSPTEEVPRYTQPNRTSPQTKSSPTVSPTIDVQQTRQHQQHQQQTQQQIKQLQQQMRFEPRHYAKGDLQHVHETINTPQSDKNFNERFYEVTADLLVASLDTQSLPQEADPLLSPNFFALDDDFFAPTLDSDSCIM
;
A
#
# COMPACT_ATOMS: atom_id res chain seq x y z
N MET A 1 -6.02 -9.98 71.85
CA MET A 1 -7.11 -9.17 71.26
C MET A 1 -6.95 -9.20 69.74
N ARG A 2 -7.94 -9.73 69.00
CA ARG A 2 -8.06 -9.64 67.53
C ARG A 2 -9.55 -9.71 67.18
N GLN A 3 -10.20 -8.56 67.03
CA GLN A 3 -11.63 -8.43 66.72
C GLN A 3 -11.98 -7.62 65.46
N PRO A 4 -11.22 -6.58 65.01
CA PRO A 4 -11.69 -5.70 63.92
C PRO A 4 -11.61 -6.30 62.50
N GLN A 5 -11.24 -7.58 62.35
CA GLN A 5 -11.16 -8.26 61.06
C GLN A 5 -12.39 -9.12 60.72
N LEU A 6 -13.26 -9.45 61.69
CA LEU A 6 -14.48 -10.22 61.38
C LEU A 6 -15.60 -9.37 60.77
N GLU A 7 -15.72 -8.10 61.15
CA GLU A 7 -16.82 -7.23 60.70
C GLU A 7 -16.74 -6.93 59.20
N VAL A 8 -15.53 -6.84 58.63
CA VAL A 8 -15.30 -6.67 57.19
C VAL A 8 -15.78 -7.90 56.40
N ILE A 9 -15.52 -9.11 56.90
CA ILE A 9 -15.95 -10.37 56.28
C ILE A 9 -17.48 -10.49 56.33
N HIS A 10 -18.09 -10.11 57.45
CA HIS A 10 -19.54 -10.19 57.62
C HIS A 10 -20.32 -9.24 56.71
N SER A 11 -19.73 -8.09 56.35
CA SER A 11 -20.30 -7.13 55.38
C SER A 11 -20.36 -7.70 53.96
N ALA A 12 -19.26 -8.32 53.49
CA ALA A 12 -19.15 -8.85 52.12
C ALA A 12 -20.18 -9.95 51.80
N LEU A 13 -20.52 -10.80 52.77
CA LEU A 13 -21.48 -11.90 52.61
C LEU A 13 -22.95 -11.44 52.50
N THR A 14 -23.24 -10.15 52.69
CA THR A 14 -24.60 -9.58 52.62
C THR A 14 -25.05 -9.24 51.20
N TYR A 15 -24.15 -9.21 50.21
CA TYR A 15 -24.44 -8.79 48.83
C TYR A 15 -24.77 -9.92 47.85
N LEU A 16 -24.70 -11.18 48.26
CA LEU A 16 -25.12 -12.33 47.44
C LEU A 16 -26.64 -12.51 47.51
N SER A 17 -27.29 -12.57 46.35
CA SER A 17 -28.75 -12.65 46.27
C SER A 17 -29.30 -13.98 46.80
N PRO A 18 -30.53 -14.02 47.35
CA PRO A 18 -31.14 -15.28 47.83
C PRO A 18 -31.17 -16.39 46.78
N ALA A 19 -31.33 -16.03 45.50
CA ALA A 19 -31.45 -16.96 44.37
C ALA A 19 -30.18 -17.78 44.06
N GLN A 20 -29.03 -17.47 44.67
CA GLN A 20 -27.81 -18.25 44.50
C GLN A 20 -27.67 -19.38 45.53
N ARG A 21 -28.19 -19.20 46.76
CA ARG A 21 -27.94 -20.13 47.87
C ARG A 21 -28.52 -21.54 47.68
N ASP A 22 -29.55 -21.68 46.85
CA ASP A 22 -30.23 -22.95 46.59
C ASP A 22 -29.62 -23.79 45.45
N ARG A 23 -28.55 -23.30 44.78
CA ARG A 23 -27.84 -24.07 43.73
C ARG A 23 -26.57 -24.78 44.21
N ASP A 24 -25.95 -24.31 45.28
CA ASP A 24 -24.56 -24.68 45.62
C ASP A 24 -24.44 -25.92 46.53
N ASN A 25 -25.54 -26.63 46.79
CA ASN A 25 -25.59 -27.81 47.68
C ASN A 25 -25.38 -29.17 46.97
N VAL A 26 -24.99 -29.17 45.69
CA VAL A 26 -24.56 -30.38 44.96
C VAL A 26 -23.04 -30.45 44.99
N GLY A 27 -22.49 -31.23 45.92
CA GLY A 27 -21.05 -31.37 46.11
C GLY A 27 -20.32 -31.84 44.85
N SER A 28 -19.53 -30.94 44.25
CA SER A 28 -18.72 -31.25 43.06
C SER A 28 -17.58 -32.18 43.42
N THR A 29 -17.45 -33.29 42.70
CA THR A 29 -16.28 -34.19 42.83
C THR A 29 -15.05 -33.70 42.05
N LYS A 30 -15.14 -32.54 41.36
CA LYS A 30 -14.00 -31.90 40.69
C LYS A 30 -13.21 -31.08 41.72
N THR A 31 -11.88 -31.09 41.63
CA THR A 31 -10.99 -30.16 42.36
C THR A 31 -11.00 -28.78 41.70
N CYS A 32 -11.05 -27.71 42.49
CA CYS A 32 -10.92 -26.33 41.99
C CYS A 32 -9.47 -26.04 41.52
N ASP A 33 -9.30 -25.08 40.62
CA ASP A 33 -8.03 -24.87 39.89
C ASP A 33 -6.89 -24.42 40.81
N CYS A 34 -7.20 -23.60 41.82
CA CYS A 34 -6.25 -23.20 42.86
C CYS A 34 -5.79 -24.40 43.70
N CYS A 35 -6.69 -25.28 44.15
CA CYS A 35 -6.31 -26.48 44.91
C CYS A 35 -5.52 -27.48 44.05
N LYS A 36 -5.92 -27.65 42.78
CA LYS A 36 -5.26 -28.46 41.74
C LYS A 36 -3.83 -27.98 41.46
N LEU A 37 -3.62 -26.66 41.34
CA LEU A 37 -2.32 -26.02 41.17
C LEU A 37 -1.39 -26.14 42.39
N HIS A 38 -1.93 -26.00 43.61
CA HIS A 38 -1.17 -26.09 44.85
C HIS A 38 -1.09 -27.51 45.44
N HIS A 39 -1.63 -28.53 44.76
CA HIS A 39 -1.68 -29.93 45.19
C HIS A 39 -2.27 -30.15 46.60
N ILE A 40 -3.27 -29.33 46.97
CA ILE A 40 -4.00 -29.42 48.24
C ILE A 40 -5.41 -30.00 48.01
N MET A 41 -5.99 -30.63 49.05
CA MET A 41 -7.36 -31.13 48.95
C MET A 41 -8.37 -30.00 48.75
N CYS A 42 -9.41 -30.26 47.96
CA CYS A 42 -10.56 -29.39 47.76
C CYS A 42 -11.80 -30.09 48.31
N ASP A 43 -12.65 -29.35 49.01
CA ASP A 43 -13.93 -29.83 49.56
C ASP A 43 -15.12 -29.67 48.59
N GLY A 44 -14.86 -29.28 47.33
CA GLY A 44 -15.87 -29.24 46.25
C GLY A 44 -16.89 -28.11 46.35
N THR A 45 -16.82 -27.27 47.39
CA THR A 45 -17.65 -26.07 47.58
C THR A 45 -17.09 -24.87 46.80
N LEU A 46 -17.91 -23.83 46.58
CA LEU A 46 -17.52 -22.60 45.88
C LEU A 46 -17.86 -21.35 46.73
N PRO A 47 -16.87 -20.56 47.19
CA PRO A 47 -15.43 -20.86 47.20
C PRO A 47 -15.10 -22.01 48.15
N CYS A 48 -14.13 -22.83 47.78
CA CYS A 48 -13.70 -23.95 48.62
C CYS A 48 -13.04 -23.46 49.91
N ASN A 49 -13.12 -24.24 51.00
CA ASN A 49 -12.64 -23.83 52.32
C ASN A 49 -11.14 -23.44 52.30
N ASN A 50 -10.32 -24.17 51.54
CA ASN A 50 -8.89 -23.84 51.42
C ASN A 50 -8.67 -22.51 50.69
N CYS A 51 -9.34 -22.25 49.56
CA CYS A 51 -9.25 -20.95 48.88
C CYS A 51 -9.75 -19.80 49.75
N LEU A 52 -10.82 -20.02 50.52
CA LEU A 52 -11.39 -19.05 51.45
C LEU A 52 -10.40 -18.70 52.59
N ILE A 53 -9.72 -19.71 53.15
CA ILE A 53 -8.71 -19.54 54.20
C ILE A 53 -7.44 -18.83 53.66
N THR A 54 -7.00 -19.16 52.45
CA THR A 54 -5.80 -18.54 51.84
C THR A 54 -6.08 -17.24 51.09
N LEU A 55 -7.34 -16.77 51.06
CA LEU A 55 -7.80 -15.60 50.29
C LEU A 55 -7.47 -15.68 48.78
N ASN A 56 -7.46 -16.88 48.21
CA ASN A 56 -7.19 -17.12 46.79
C ASN A 56 -8.49 -17.23 45.97
N THR A 57 -8.45 -16.81 44.71
CA THR A 57 -9.57 -16.98 43.77
C THR A 57 -9.89 -18.46 43.57
N CYS A 58 -11.16 -18.83 43.79
CA CYS A 58 -11.63 -20.20 43.61
C CYS A 58 -12.41 -20.30 42.29
N THR A 59 -11.89 -21.07 41.34
CA THR A 59 -12.55 -21.40 40.07
C THR A 59 -12.63 -22.90 39.88
N PHE A 60 -13.63 -23.35 39.13
CA PHE A 60 -13.66 -24.67 38.53
C PHE A 60 -13.84 -24.47 37.02
N ASP A 61 -13.05 -25.16 36.20
CA ASP A 61 -13.21 -25.21 34.74
C ASP A 61 -14.69 -25.44 34.36
N SER A 62 -15.35 -24.41 33.81
CA SER A 62 -16.68 -24.53 33.21
C SER A 62 -16.55 -25.15 31.82
N GLU A 63 -17.55 -25.94 31.40
CA GLU A 63 -17.44 -26.82 30.22
C GLU A 63 -17.70 -26.09 28.89
N THR A 64 -16.94 -25.02 28.61
CA THR A 64 -17.01 -24.24 27.35
C THR A 64 -16.59 -25.05 26.11
N ALA A 65 -15.77 -26.10 26.31
CA ALA A 65 -15.14 -26.87 25.24
C ALA A 65 -16.10 -27.44 24.18
N ASN A 66 -17.38 -27.67 24.50
CA ASN A 66 -18.35 -28.17 23.52
C ASN A 66 -18.77 -27.12 22.47
N GLU A 67 -18.86 -25.84 22.85
CA GLU A 67 -19.23 -24.77 21.91
C GLU A 67 -18.04 -24.45 20.99
N ASP A 68 -16.82 -24.37 21.54
CA ASP A 68 -15.58 -24.20 20.77
C ASP A 68 -15.35 -25.34 19.76
N ILE A 69 -15.58 -26.59 20.14
CA ILE A 69 -15.48 -27.75 19.23
C ILE A 69 -16.53 -27.70 18.12
N SER A 70 -17.73 -27.17 18.39
CA SER A 70 -18.76 -26.98 17.36
C SER A 70 -18.39 -25.85 16.39
N SER A 71 -17.91 -24.73 16.93
CA SER A 71 -17.40 -23.58 16.17
C SER A 71 -16.24 -23.97 15.23
N MET A 72 -15.23 -24.66 15.77
CA MET A 72 -14.08 -25.14 14.99
C MET A 72 -14.46 -26.12 13.89
N LYS A 73 -15.47 -27.00 14.10
CA LYS A 73 -15.98 -27.88 13.04
C LYS A 73 -16.65 -27.09 11.91
N SER A 74 -17.49 -26.10 12.25
CA SER A 74 -18.12 -25.24 11.25
C SER A 74 -17.10 -24.46 10.42
N ALA A 75 -16.06 -23.90 11.07
CA ALA A 75 -14.96 -23.21 10.38
C ALA A 75 -14.16 -24.16 9.48
N LEU A 76 -13.86 -25.38 9.95
CA LEU A 76 -13.14 -26.40 9.18
C LEU A 76 -13.92 -26.82 7.92
N ASP A 77 -15.25 -26.96 8.01
CA ASP A 77 -16.08 -27.36 6.88
C ASP A 77 -16.30 -26.21 5.87
N SER A 78 -16.35 -24.95 6.31
CA SER A 78 -16.28 -23.79 5.41
C SER A 78 -14.98 -23.80 4.60
N LEU A 79 -13.83 -23.93 5.28
CA LEU A 79 -12.50 -23.94 4.65
C LEU A 79 -12.32 -25.08 3.62
N LYS A 80 -13.00 -26.22 3.81
CA LYS A 80 -13.01 -27.31 2.82
C LYS A 80 -13.76 -26.93 1.55
N GLU A 81 -14.89 -26.24 1.67
CA GLU A 81 -15.66 -25.80 0.50
C GLU A 81 -14.96 -24.64 -0.21
N ASP A 82 -14.35 -23.70 0.52
CA ASP A 82 -13.50 -22.64 -0.05
C ASP A 82 -12.31 -23.22 -0.84
N LEU A 83 -11.62 -24.22 -0.29
CA LEU A 83 -10.54 -24.94 -0.98
C LEU A 83 -11.05 -25.65 -2.26
N LYS A 84 -12.24 -26.25 -2.20
CA LYS A 84 -12.89 -26.93 -3.32
C LYS A 84 -13.33 -25.96 -4.42
N VAL A 85 -13.83 -24.78 -4.04
CA VAL A 85 -14.11 -23.66 -4.97
C VAL A 85 -12.81 -23.15 -5.60
N ALA A 86 -11.74 -22.97 -4.82
CA ALA A 86 -10.42 -22.57 -5.33
C ALA A 86 -9.85 -23.57 -6.35
N GLN A 87 -9.89 -24.88 -6.06
CA GLN A 87 -9.45 -25.93 -6.99
C GLN A 87 -10.30 -26.00 -8.27
N ASN A 88 -11.61 -25.75 -8.17
CA ASN A 88 -12.48 -25.69 -9.35
C ASN A 88 -12.20 -24.45 -10.21
N ASN A 89 -11.93 -23.29 -9.58
CA ASN A 89 -11.49 -22.08 -10.26
C ASN A 89 -10.13 -22.26 -10.94
N GLU A 90 -9.17 -22.93 -10.28
CA GLU A 90 -7.86 -23.25 -10.88
C GLU A 90 -8.01 -24.11 -12.14
N LYS A 91 -8.81 -25.18 -12.08
CA LYS A 91 -9.13 -26.03 -13.24
C LYS A 91 -9.81 -25.25 -14.37
N ALA A 92 -10.76 -24.38 -14.02
CA ALA A 92 -11.43 -23.52 -15.00
C ALA A 92 -10.49 -22.51 -15.67
N TRP A 93 -9.51 -21.96 -14.93
CA TRP A 93 -8.49 -21.07 -15.48
C TRP A 93 -7.47 -21.80 -16.35
N LYS A 94 -6.99 -22.97 -15.94
CA LYS A 94 -6.13 -23.83 -16.76
C LYS A 94 -6.80 -24.18 -18.09
N LYS A 95 -8.05 -24.65 -18.06
CA LYS A 95 -8.82 -24.91 -19.28
C LYS A 95 -8.98 -23.67 -20.16
N LYS A 96 -9.35 -22.50 -19.60
CA LYS A 96 -9.46 -21.24 -20.38
C LYS A 96 -8.15 -20.84 -21.06
N TYR A 97 -7.02 -21.14 -20.42
CA TYR A 97 -5.68 -20.86 -20.97
C TYR A 97 -5.31 -21.83 -22.10
N GLU A 98 -5.59 -23.12 -21.93
CA GLU A 98 -5.44 -24.16 -22.95
C GLU A 98 -6.34 -23.89 -24.18
N ASP A 99 -7.62 -23.57 -23.96
CA ASP A 99 -8.58 -23.19 -25.00
C ASP A 99 -8.08 -21.95 -25.77
N ALA A 100 -7.48 -20.96 -25.10
CA ALA A 100 -6.92 -19.76 -25.74
C ALA A 100 -5.67 -20.06 -26.58
N LEU A 101 -4.80 -20.98 -26.14
CA LEU A 101 -3.66 -21.47 -26.93
C LEU A 101 -4.12 -22.19 -28.22
N MET A 102 -5.14 -23.06 -28.11
CA MET A 102 -5.72 -23.74 -29.28
C MET A 102 -6.43 -22.76 -30.25
N LEU A 103 -7.13 -21.75 -29.73
CA LEU A 103 -7.81 -20.72 -30.53
C LEU A 103 -6.86 -19.72 -31.22
N SER A 104 -5.65 -19.55 -30.70
CA SER A 104 -4.61 -18.75 -31.35
C SER A 104 -3.87 -19.56 -32.42
N SER A 105 -3.60 -20.84 -32.19
CA SER A 105 -3.04 -21.75 -33.21
C SER A 105 -3.94 -21.97 -34.42
N SER A 106 -5.27 -21.90 -34.27
CA SER A 106 -6.22 -22.21 -35.35
C SER A 106 -6.63 -21.02 -36.24
N LYS A 107 -6.43 -19.77 -35.78
CA LYS A 107 -6.82 -18.57 -36.54
C LYS A 107 -5.89 -18.23 -37.71
N GLU A 108 -4.65 -18.72 -37.72
CA GLU A 108 -3.72 -18.51 -38.84
C GLU A 108 -4.04 -19.40 -40.06
N ALA A 109 -4.89 -20.43 -39.91
CA ALA A 109 -5.22 -21.39 -40.97
C ALA A 109 -6.40 -20.99 -41.88
N SER A 110 -7.13 -19.90 -41.57
CA SER A 110 -8.49 -19.66 -42.11
C SER A 110 -8.70 -18.33 -42.84
N SER A 111 -7.65 -17.77 -43.47
CA SER A 111 -7.69 -16.41 -44.07
C SER A 111 -7.29 -16.32 -45.56
N THR A 112 -7.56 -17.36 -46.36
CA THR A 112 -7.34 -17.34 -47.83
C THR A 112 -8.51 -17.93 -48.64
N SER A 113 -9.52 -17.11 -48.95
CA SER A 113 -10.58 -17.50 -49.91
C SER A 113 -11.26 -16.32 -50.64
N ALA A 114 -10.63 -15.79 -51.71
CA ALA A 114 -11.30 -15.17 -52.86
C ALA A 114 -10.26 -14.79 -53.95
N GLY A 115 -10.59 -14.93 -55.23
CA GLY A 115 -9.87 -14.25 -56.33
C GLY A 115 -8.93 -15.12 -57.19
N GLU A 116 -9.49 -15.57 -58.32
CA GLU A 116 -8.81 -15.98 -59.56
C GLU A 116 -7.60 -15.08 -59.97
N LYS A 117 -6.59 -15.50 -60.75
CA LYS A 117 -6.65 -16.40 -61.92
C LYS A 117 -5.28 -17.04 -62.27
N SER A 118 -5.31 -18.33 -62.61
CA SER A 118 -4.36 -19.13 -63.42
C SER A 118 -3.03 -18.52 -63.94
N ARG A 119 -1.90 -19.15 -63.57
CA ARG A 119 -0.86 -19.56 -64.54
C ARG A 119 -0.02 -20.76 -64.04
N LYS A 120 0.06 -21.83 -64.84
CA LYS A 120 0.89 -23.03 -64.55
C LYS A 120 2.39 -22.69 -64.63
N ARG A 121 3.16 -23.07 -63.61
CA ARG A 121 4.57 -23.48 -63.73
C ARG A 121 4.85 -24.73 -62.90
N LYS A 122 5.95 -25.42 -63.20
CA LYS A 122 6.27 -26.76 -62.69
C LYS A 122 6.63 -26.76 -61.19
N ARG A 123 6.57 -27.95 -60.57
CA ARG A 123 7.41 -28.29 -59.41
C ARG A 123 8.88 -27.97 -59.72
N ASP A 124 9.62 -27.52 -58.73
CA ASP A 124 10.84 -28.18 -58.26
C ASP A 124 11.34 -27.57 -56.93
N SER A 125 12.17 -28.34 -56.23
CA SER A 125 12.87 -28.03 -54.96
C SER A 125 12.03 -27.79 -53.70
N THR A 126 12.53 -28.37 -52.60
CA THR A 126 12.19 -28.01 -51.22
C THR A 126 12.83 -26.68 -50.85
N ASP A 127 12.11 -25.82 -50.14
CA ASP A 127 12.71 -24.76 -49.34
C ASP A 127 11.90 -24.53 -48.05
N ASN A 128 12.56 -24.62 -46.89
CA ASN A 128 11.93 -24.44 -45.60
C ASN A 128 11.83 -22.94 -45.28
N ILE A 129 10.79 -22.28 -45.82
CA ILE A 129 10.45 -20.90 -45.45
C ILE A 129 10.00 -20.89 -43.98
N LYS A 130 10.96 -20.70 -43.08
CA LYS A 130 10.69 -20.36 -41.67
C LYS A 130 9.88 -19.07 -41.66
N LEU A 131 8.62 -19.16 -41.23
CA LEU A 131 7.79 -17.99 -40.92
C LEU A 131 8.47 -17.21 -39.79
N VAL A 132 9.23 -16.18 -40.17
CA VAL A 132 9.84 -15.24 -39.22
C VAL A 132 8.72 -14.42 -38.59
N PRO A 133 8.51 -14.47 -37.26
CA PRO A 133 7.43 -13.73 -36.62
C PRO A 133 7.55 -12.23 -36.92
N PRO A 134 6.43 -11.52 -37.17
CA PRO A 134 6.45 -10.16 -37.72
C PRO A 134 7.23 -9.14 -36.88
N GLY A 135 7.44 -9.39 -35.59
CA GLY A 135 8.23 -8.55 -34.68
C GLY A 135 9.77 -8.59 -34.85
N ARG A 136 10.38 -9.43 -35.71
CA ARG A 136 11.85 -9.38 -35.89
C ARG A 136 12.37 -8.14 -36.63
N ARG A 137 11.52 -7.44 -37.40
CA ARG A 137 11.95 -6.41 -38.37
C ARG A 137 12.09 -4.98 -37.84
N SER A 138 11.54 -4.65 -36.66
CA SER A 138 11.72 -3.32 -36.05
C SER A 138 13.12 -3.20 -35.44
N LEU A 139 13.41 -4.03 -34.44
CA LEU A 139 14.71 -4.07 -33.75
C LEU A 139 15.90 -4.24 -34.71
N GLN A 140 15.83 -5.08 -35.75
CA GLN A 140 16.95 -5.22 -36.71
C GLN A 140 17.26 -3.93 -37.51
N ARG A 141 16.38 -2.92 -37.54
CA ARG A 141 16.65 -1.60 -38.13
C ARG A 141 17.25 -0.59 -37.13
N LEU A 142 17.28 -0.93 -35.85
CA LEU A 142 17.72 -0.07 -34.74
C LEU A 142 19.12 -0.46 -34.19
N LEU A 143 19.85 -1.34 -34.87
CA LEU A 143 20.97 -2.09 -34.30
C LEU A 143 22.23 -2.17 -35.21
N GLY A 144 22.63 -1.04 -35.79
CA GLY A 144 23.95 -0.87 -36.41
C GLY A 144 25.09 -0.69 -35.38
N PRO A 145 26.37 -0.63 -35.81
CA PRO A 145 27.52 -0.53 -34.91
C PRO A 145 27.48 0.68 -33.97
N GLU A 146 27.06 1.85 -34.47
CA GLU A 146 26.96 3.09 -33.69
C GLU A 146 25.90 3.00 -32.57
N GLN A 147 24.89 2.15 -32.74
CA GLN A 147 23.81 1.96 -31.77
C GLN A 147 24.24 1.06 -30.60
N SER A 148 25.33 0.27 -30.69
CA SER A 148 25.82 -0.48 -29.53
C SER A 148 26.33 0.46 -28.42
N PHE A 149 26.93 1.59 -28.77
CA PHE A 149 27.31 2.64 -27.81
C PHE A 149 26.11 3.26 -27.09
N VAL A 150 25.03 3.55 -27.83
CA VAL A 150 23.78 4.08 -27.26
C VAL A 150 23.17 3.07 -26.27
N LEU A 151 23.16 1.79 -26.62
CA LEU A 151 22.65 0.71 -25.76
C LEU A 151 23.55 0.47 -24.53
N CYS A 152 24.87 0.54 -24.67
CA CYS A 152 25.81 0.56 -23.54
C CYS A 152 25.46 1.68 -22.56
N ASN A 153 25.25 2.90 -23.05
CA ASN A 153 24.94 4.05 -22.21
C ASN A 153 23.57 3.90 -21.51
N ILE A 154 22.56 3.37 -22.20
CA ILE A 154 21.24 3.06 -21.60
C ILE A 154 21.38 2.06 -20.43
N ILE A 155 22.23 1.04 -20.56
CA ILE A 155 22.49 0.08 -19.48
C ILE A 155 23.33 0.72 -18.37
N ASN A 156 24.43 1.40 -18.70
CA ASN A 156 25.33 2.00 -17.71
C ASN A 156 24.60 3.03 -16.83
N ASN A 157 23.74 3.85 -17.43
CA ASN A 157 22.89 4.80 -16.70
C ASN A 157 21.93 4.09 -15.75
N PHE A 158 21.29 2.99 -16.20
CA PHE A 158 20.42 2.18 -15.34
C PHE A 158 21.18 1.49 -14.20
N VAL A 159 22.33 0.90 -14.48
CA VAL A 159 23.16 0.20 -13.49
C VAL A 159 23.64 1.17 -12.42
N SER A 160 24.14 2.36 -12.82
CA SER A 160 24.49 3.42 -11.87
C SER A 160 23.29 3.84 -11.02
N ILE A 161 22.11 4.04 -11.62
CA ILE A 161 20.87 4.35 -10.89
C ILE A 161 20.48 3.22 -9.92
N TYR A 162 20.65 1.96 -10.30
CA TYR A 162 20.33 0.81 -9.46
C TYR A 162 21.29 0.68 -8.26
N GLU A 163 22.59 0.80 -8.52
CA GLU A 163 23.65 0.56 -7.55
C GLU A 163 23.85 1.74 -6.59
N THR A 164 23.61 2.98 -7.01
CA THR A 164 23.62 4.12 -6.08
C THR A 164 22.33 4.20 -5.26
N TYR A 165 21.17 3.81 -5.82
CA TYR A 165 19.89 4.24 -5.25
C TYR A 165 18.75 3.21 -5.15
N ILE A 166 18.75 2.09 -5.87
CA ILE A 166 17.71 1.06 -5.71
C ILE A 166 18.11 0.07 -4.61
N HIS A 167 19.32 -0.49 -4.71
CA HIS A 167 19.81 -1.45 -3.74
C HIS A 167 21.35 -1.41 -3.59
N PRO A 168 21.89 -0.43 -2.84
CA PRO A 168 23.33 -0.16 -2.81
C PRO A 168 24.21 -1.27 -2.23
N SER A 169 23.62 -2.23 -1.51
CA SER A 169 24.34 -3.42 -1.03
C SER A 169 24.30 -4.61 -2.00
N HIS A 170 23.47 -4.59 -3.05
CA HIS A 170 23.20 -5.76 -3.90
C HIS A 170 23.17 -5.44 -5.40
N THR A 171 24.36 -5.27 -5.99
CA THR A 171 24.57 -5.11 -7.44
C THR A 171 23.83 -6.16 -8.28
N ILE A 172 23.15 -5.68 -9.33
CA ILE A 172 22.52 -6.49 -10.38
C ILE A 172 23.54 -7.13 -11.33
N LEU A 173 24.77 -6.59 -11.44
CA LEU A 173 25.79 -7.09 -12.37
C LEU A 173 26.30 -8.49 -11.98
N PRO A 174 26.48 -9.41 -12.94
CA PRO A 174 26.96 -10.77 -12.67
C PRO A 174 28.46 -10.82 -12.33
N SER A 175 29.24 -9.81 -12.69
CA SER A 175 30.68 -9.71 -12.38
C SER A 175 31.18 -8.26 -12.46
N SER A 176 32.28 -7.94 -11.79
CA SER A 176 32.96 -6.63 -11.90
C SER A 176 33.37 -6.29 -13.34
N ASN A 177 33.84 -7.29 -14.10
CA ASN A 177 34.29 -7.13 -15.49
C ASN A 177 33.13 -6.98 -16.49
N PHE A 178 31.88 -6.89 -16.04
CA PHE A 178 30.70 -6.81 -16.91
C PHE A 178 30.72 -5.61 -17.84
N GLY A 179 31.01 -4.41 -17.32
CA GLY A 179 31.03 -3.17 -18.12
C GLY A 179 32.03 -3.23 -19.28
N ALA A 180 33.19 -3.88 -19.08
CA ALA A 180 34.20 -4.06 -20.12
C ALA A 180 33.76 -5.01 -21.26
N ARG A 181 32.92 -6.01 -20.95
CA ARG A 181 32.35 -6.94 -21.95
C ARG A 181 30.98 -6.51 -22.48
N LEU A 182 30.40 -5.42 -21.98
CA LEU A 182 29.06 -4.98 -22.36
C LEU A 182 28.87 -4.77 -23.88
N PRO A 183 29.84 -4.20 -24.64
CA PRO A 183 29.71 -4.09 -26.10
C PRO A 183 29.66 -5.46 -26.79
N GLU A 184 30.42 -6.44 -26.32
CA GLU A 184 30.43 -7.81 -26.85
C GLU A 184 29.05 -8.47 -26.70
N TYR A 185 28.48 -8.41 -25.48
CA TYR A 185 27.17 -8.97 -25.18
C TYR A 185 26.04 -8.26 -25.94
N ILE A 186 26.14 -6.94 -26.16
CA ILE A 186 25.20 -6.22 -27.01
C ILE A 186 25.34 -6.66 -28.47
N HIS A 187 26.56 -6.87 -28.99
CA HIS A 187 26.75 -7.39 -30.34
C HIS A 187 26.22 -8.83 -30.53
N GLN A 188 26.30 -9.69 -29.50
CA GLN A 188 25.65 -11.01 -29.48
C GLN A 188 24.12 -10.87 -29.50
N LEU A 189 23.54 -10.01 -28.66
CA LEU A 189 22.11 -9.72 -28.66
C LEU A 189 21.63 -9.11 -29.98
N ILE A 190 22.42 -8.27 -30.64
CA ILE A 190 22.12 -7.72 -31.96
C ILE A 190 22.01 -8.84 -33.02
N ARG A 191 22.85 -9.87 -32.92
CA ARG A 191 22.87 -11.02 -33.85
C ARG A 191 21.76 -12.04 -33.61
N ASP A 192 21.00 -11.95 -32.51
CA ASP A 192 20.08 -13.01 -32.04
C ASP A 192 20.83 -14.35 -31.85
N ASP A 193 22.07 -14.27 -31.34
CA ASP A 193 22.98 -15.42 -31.18
C ASP A 193 22.43 -16.43 -30.15
N PRO A 194 22.12 -17.68 -30.54
CA PRO A 194 21.52 -18.65 -29.63
C PRO A 194 22.48 -19.22 -28.58
N GLU A 195 23.81 -19.10 -28.77
CA GLU A 195 24.79 -19.81 -27.93
C GLU A 195 24.91 -19.25 -26.50
N ASP A 196 24.55 -17.98 -26.26
CA ASP A 196 24.36 -17.43 -24.90
C ASP A 196 22.97 -16.80 -24.72
N ALA A 197 21.93 -17.60 -24.96
CA ALA A 197 20.53 -17.22 -24.72
C ALA A 197 20.29 -16.69 -23.29
N CYS A 198 20.95 -17.25 -22.27
CA CYS A 198 20.88 -16.78 -20.89
C CYS A 198 21.40 -15.34 -20.73
N MET A 199 22.49 -14.99 -21.42
CA MET A 199 23.00 -13.63 -21.42
C MET A 199 22.15 -12.68 -22.25
N ASN A 200 21.64 -13.13 -23.40
CA ASN A 200 20.71 -12.34 -24.22
C ASN A 200 19.42 -12.01 -23.47
N PHE A 201 18.89 -12.94 -22.67
CA PHE A 201 17.76 -12.70 -21.77
C PHE A 201 18.08 -11.59 -20.76
N TYR A 202 19.24 -11.69 -20.10
CA TYR A 202 19.69 -10.73 -19.09
C TYR A 202 19.95 -9.33 -19.67
N VAL A 203 20.67 -9.21 -20.78
CA VAL A 203 20.95 -7.91 -21.45
C VAL A 203 19.66 -7.28 -21.99
N SER A 204 18.76 -8.07 -22.60
CA SER A 204 17.46 -7.59 -23.04
C SER A 204 16.62 -7.07 -21.85
N SER A 205 16.75 -7.68 -20.68
CA SER A 205 16.05 -7.27 -19.46
C SER A 205 16.68 -6.03 -18.78
N LEU A 206 17.99 -5.83 -18.91
CA LEU A 206 18.65 -4.56 -18.57
C LEU A 206 18.17 -3.42 -19.49
N LEU A 207 18.17 -3.64 -20.81
CA LEU A 207 17.75 -2.65 -21.80
C LEU A 207 16.28 -2.24 -21.65
N CYS A 208 15.42 -3.20 -21.32
CA CYS A 208 14.01 -2.96 -21.01
C CYS A 208 13.82 -1.93 -19.88
N ASN A 209 14.66 -2.00 -18.83
CA ASN A 209 14.61 -1.08 -17.69
C ASN A 209 15.34 0.24 -17.95
N GLY A 210 16.51 0.21 -18.60
CA GLY A 210 17.21 1.44 -18.97
C GLY A 210 16.41 2.33 -19.93
N ALA A 211 15.77 1.74 -20.95
CA ALA A 211 14.89 2.47 -21.86
C ALA A 211 13.66 3.07 -21.15
N MET A 212 13.16 2.40 -20.11
CA MET A 212 12.07 2.93 -19.27
C MET A 212 12.51 4.16 -18.47
N ILE A 213 13.70 4.11 -17.87
CA ILE A 213 14.25 5.17 -17.04
C ILE A 213 14.66 6.41 -17.86
N THR A 214 15.14 6.23 -19.10
CA THR A 214 15.34 7.33 -20.05
C THR A 214 14.03 7.88 -20.64
N GLY A 215 12.87 7.33 -20.26
CA GLY A 215 11.53 7.76 -20.71
C GLY A 215 11.08 7.18 -22.05
N ASN A 216 11.89 6.33 -22.70
CA ASN A 216 11.55 5.70 -23.96
C ASN A 216 10.68 4.43 -23.74
N LEU A 217 9.42 4.67 -23.40
CA LEU A 217 8.41 3.65 -23.11
C LEU A 217 8.13 2.69 -24.28
N GLU A 218 8.35 3.08 -25.53
CA GLU A 218 8.17 2.22 -26.69
C GLU A 218 9.33 1.22 -26.81
N THR A 219 10.57 1.70 -26.76
CA THR A 219 11.78 0.86 -26.73
C THR A 219 11.79 -0.08 -25.52
N SER A 220 11.31 0.39 -24.36
CA SER A 220 11.12 -0.46 -23.16
C SER A 220 10.16 -1.62 -23.42
N LYS A 221 9.06 -1.40 -24.15
CA LYS A 221 8.11 -2.45 -24.54
C LYS A 221 8.73 -3.42 -25.56
N GLU A 222 9.48 -2.95 -26.56
CA GLU A 222 10.17 -3.85 -27.50
C GLU A 222 11.15 -4.79 -26.80
N PHE A 223 11.99 -4.26 -25.89
CA PHE A 223 12.90 -5.07 -25.09
C PHE A 223 12.18 -5.95 -24.05
N TYR A 224 11.02 -5.53 -23.53
CA TYR A 224 10.16 -6.39 -22.70
C TYR A 224 9.65 -7.59 -23.50
N GLU A 225 9.09 -7.37 -24.68
CA GLU A 225 8.55 -8.41 -25.56
C GLU A 225 9.65 -9.31 -26.16
N ARG A 226 10.90 -8.85 -26.19
CA ARG A 226 12.07 -9.70 -26.48
C ARG A 226 12.46 -10.56 -25.27
N SER A 227 12.59 -9.95 -24.10
CA SER A 227 12.92 -10.65 -22.85
C SER A 227 11.87 -11.69 -22.47
N ARG A 228 10.58 -11.42 -22.70
CA ARG A 228 9.49 -12.36 -22.41
C ARG A 228 9.53 -13.61 -23.29
N ARG A 229 10.09 -13.55 -24.50
CA ARG A 229 10.33 -14.74 -25.35
C ARG A 229 11.40 -15.62 -24.73
N TYR A 230 12.58 -15.05 -24.45
CA TYR A 230 13.64 -15.73 -23.72
C TYR A 230 13.18 -16.30 -22.36
N ALA A 231 12.30 -15.59 -21.63
CA ALA A 231 11.73 -16.08 -20.36
C ALA A 231 10.84 -17.33 -20.51
N GLY A 232 10.27 -17.57 -21.69
CA GLY A 232 9.57 -18.81 -22.02
C GLY A 232 10.53 -19.91 -22.46
N ASP A 233 11.49 -19.58 -23.33
CA ASP A 233 12.50 -20.50 -23.84
C ASP A 233 13.46 -21.02 -22.75
N LEU A 234 13.63 -20.27 -21.65
CA LEU A 234 14.57 -20.54 -20.55
C LEU A 234 13.86 -20.77 -19.20
N PHE A 235 12.57 -21.08 -19.18
CA PHE A 235 11.76 -21.17 -17.96
C PHE A 235 12.33 -22.16 -16.92
N ASP A 236 12.78 -23.33 -17.36
CA ASP A 236 13.33 -24.39 -16.50
C ASP A 236 14.85 -24.25 -16.25
N VAL A 237 15.49 -23.16 -16.71
CA VAL A 237 16.96 -23.01 -16.69
C VAL A 237 17.45 -22.39 -15.38
N MET A 238 18.06 -23.21 -14.53
CA MET A 238 18.61 -22.83 -13.22
C MET A 238 19.96 -22.10 -13.32
N ASP A 239 20.00 -20.96 -14.02
CA ASP A 239 21.18 -20.11 -14.21
C ASP A 239 21.02 -18.74 -13.50
N VAL A 240 22.10 -18.24 -12.89
CA VAL A 240 22.11 -16.97 -12.16
C VAL A 240 21.77 -15.75 -13.04
N LYS A 241 22.17 -15.76 -14.33
CA LYS A 241 21.77 -14.75 -15.33
C LYS A 241 20.25 -14.77 -15.53
N VAL A 242 19.65 -15.96 -15.64
CA VAL A 242 18.21 -16.17 -15.85
C VAL A 242 17.42 -15.68 -14.63
N GLY A 243 17.84 -16.04 -13.42
CA GLY A 243 17.23 -15.52 -12.19
C GLY A 243 17.31 -13.99 -12.08
N ARG A 244 18.46 -13.39 -12.42
CA ARG A 244 18.61 -11.92 -12.46
C ARG A 244 17.76 -11.26 -13.55
N ALA A 245 17.59 -11.91 -14.71
CA ALA A 245 16.72 -11.43 -15.78
C ALA A 245 15.24 -11.44 -15.35
N PHE A 246 14.80 -12.48 -14.63
CA PHE A 246 13.48 -12.50 -13.98
C PHE A 246 13.32 -11.38 -12.95
N ASN A 247 14.31 -11.10 -12.11
CA ASN A 247 14.26 -9.96 -11.18
C ASN A 247 14.14 -8.60 -11.91
N LEU A 248 14.86 -8.43 -13.03
CA LEU A 248 14.77 -7.24 -13.87
C LEU A 248 13.39 -7.12 -14.56
N LEU A 249 12.79 -8.23 -14.99
CA LEU A 249 11.42 -8.23 -15.49
C LEU A 249 10.39 -7.91 -14.38
N ALA A 250 10.64 -8.35 -13.15
CA ALA A 250 9.81 -7.99 -12.00
C ALA A 250 9.80 -6.47 -11.77
N TYR A 251 10.98 -5.85 -11.74
CA TYR A 251 11.12 -4.39 -11.61
C TYR A 251 10.43 -3.63 -12.75
N ASN A 252 10.60 -4.07 -14.00
CA ASN A 252 9.91 -3.46 -15.14
C ASN A 252 8.37 -3.55 -15.00
N ARG A 253 7.84 -4.70 -14.59
CA ARG A 253 6.39 -4.88 -14.38
C ARG A 253 5.86 -4.04 -13.24
N LEU A 254 6.63 -3.87 -12.17
CA LEU A 254 6.29 -2.99 -11.05
C LEU A 254 6.08 -1.54 -11.53
N CYS A 255 7.04 -0.96 -12.25
CA CYS A 255 6.93 0.40 -12.79
C CYS A 255 5.78 0.57 -13.81
N MET A 256 5.36 -0.52 -14.46
CA MET A 256 4.20 -0.59 -15.35
C MET A 256 2.86 -0.87 -14.61
N GLY A 257 2.85 -0.89 -13.27
CA GLY A 257 1.63 -1.15 -12.47
C GLY A 257 1.22 -2.62 -12.34
N ASP A 258 1.88 -3.53 -13.06
CA ASP A 258 1.56 -4.96 -13.16
C ASP A 258 2.11 -5.76 -11.98
N ARG A 259 1.48 -5.57 -10.81
CA ARG A 259 1.86 -6.24 -9.55
C ARG A 259 1.84 -7.77 -9.65
N VAL A 260 0.92 -8.33 -10.44
CA VAL A 260 0.76 -9.79 -10.59
C VAL A 260 1.96 -10.40 -11.32
N ARG A 261 2.36 -9.85 -12.49
CA ARG A 261 3.56 -10.33 -13.17
C ARG A 261 4.85 -9.94 -12.42
N CYS A 262 4.87 -8.82 -11.70
CA CYS A 262 5.98 -8.46 -10.82
C CYS A 262 6.27 -9.57 -9.80
N ILE A 263 5.28 -9.94 -8.97
CA ILE A 263 5.44 -10.99 -7.95
C ILE A 263 5.77 -12.33 -8.61
N SER A 264 5.15 -12.65 -9.74
CA SER A 264 5.39 -13.90 -10.48
C SER A 264 6.84 -14.03 -10.93
N TYR A 265 7.40 -13.01 -11.59
CA TYR A 265 8.80 -13.02 -12.01
C TYR A 265 9.77 -12.96 -10.83
N ALA A 266 9.46 -12.21 -9.76
CA ALA A 266 10.31 -12.17 -8.56
C ALA A 266 10.37 -13.54 -7.86
N ARG A 267 9.27 -14.29 -7.82
CA ARG A 267 9.26 -15.67 -7.29
C ARG A 267 10.08 -16.65 -8.16
N LEU A 268 10.10 -16.50 -9.49
CA LEU A 268 10.97 -17.31 -10.37
C LEU A 268 12.46 -17.00 -10.15
N GLY A 269 12.82 -15.72 -10.02
CA GLY A 269 14.19 -15.31 -9.65
C GLY A 269 14.61 -15.84 -8.28
N LEU A 270 13.68 -15.83 -7.32
CA LEU A 270 13.88 -16.38 -5.98
C LEU A 270 14.08 -17.91 -6.02
N SER A 271 13.24 -18.67 -6.73
CA SER A 271 13.34 -20.13 -6.78
C SER A 271 14.65 -20.62 -7.41
N ILE A 272 15.18 -19.88 -8.40
CA ILE A 272 16.52 -20.15 -8.97
C ILE A 272 17.60 -19.87 -7.91
N ALA A 273 17.48 -18.80 -7.12
CA ALA A 273 18.42 -18.52 -6.04
C ALA A 273 18.36 -19.55 -4.90
N GLU A 274 17.16 -20.03 -4.55
CA GLU A 274 16.96 -21.10 -3.56
C GLU A 274 17.54 -22.43 -4.06
N HIS A 275 17.27 -22.82 -5.32
CA HIS A 275 17.82 -24.04 -5.93
C HIS A 275 19.36 -24.04 -5.99
N LEU A 276 19.97 -22.89 -6.28
CA LEU A 276 21.43 -22.71 -6.31
C LEU A 276 22.04 -22.45 -4.92
N ASN A 277 21.25 -22.51 -3.84
CA ASN A 277 21.67 -22.23 -2.45
C ASN A 277 22.31 -20.84 -2.24
N LEU A 278 21.83 -19.84 -2.98
CA LEU A 278 22.35 -18.46 -3.00
C LEU A 278 21.58 -17.54 -2.03
N LEU A 279 21.20 -18.06 -0.86
CA LEU A 279 20.27 -17.44 0.11
C LEU A 279 20.76 -16.12 0.75
N THR A 280 22.04 -15.76 0.59
CA THR A 280 22.63 -14.47 1.02
C THR A 280 23.13 -13.64 -0.16
N SER A 281 22.83 -14.04 -1.39
CA SER A 281 23.26 -13.34 -2.60
C SER A 281 22.40 -12.14 -2.94
N ASN A 282 22.98 -11.24 -3.74
CA ASN A 282 22.28 -10.13 -4.36
C ASN A 282 21.02 -10.56 -5.12
N LEU A 283 21.01 -11.76 -5.73
CA LEU A 283 19.82 -12.23 -6.46
C LEU A 283 18.67 -12.52 -5.49
N TYR A 284 18.92 -13.30 -4.44
CA TYR A 284 17.92 -13.66 -3.44
C TYR A 284 17.34 -12.42 -2.77
N MET A 285 18.20 -11.51 -2.31
CA MET A 285 17.78 -10.31 -1.57
C MET A 285 17.04 -9.30 -2.45
N ASN A 286 17.47 -9.07 -3.70
CA ASN A 286 16.71 -8.22 -4.63
C ASN A 286 15.30 -8.80 -4.90
N CYS A 287 15.17 -10.13 -5.08
CA CYS A 287 13.87 -10.78 -5.26
C CYS A 287 13.01 -10.71 -3.99
N ALA A 288 13.59 -10.95 -2.82
CA ALA A 288 12.91 -10.83 -1.53
C ALA A 288 12.39 -9.41 -1.28
N LEU A 289 13.22 -8.38 -1.52
CA LEU A 289 12.84 -6.97 -1.42
C LEU A 289 11.65 -6.64 -2.35
N GLY A 290 11.71 -7.12 -3.59
CA GLY A 290 10.65 -6.95 -4.58
C GLY A 290 9.32 -7.57 -4.13
N ILE A 291 9.32 -8.80 -3.60
CA ILE A 291 8.10 -9.44 -3.09
C ILE A 291 7.61 -8.72 -1.82
N ALA A 292 8.51 -8.36 -0.91
CA ALA A 292 8.19 -7.71 0.36
C ALA A 292 7.47 -6.36 0.17
N PHE A 293 7.91 -5.55 -0.78
CA PHE A 293 7.24 -4.28 -1.09
C PHE A 293 5.92 -4.46 -1.87
N VAL A 294 5.84 -5.41 -2.81
CA VAL A 294 4.75 -5.48 -3.79
C VAL A 294 3.60 -6.42 -3.38
N SER A 295 3.86 -7.45 -2.55
CA SER A 295 2.82 -8.39 -2.16
C SER A 295 1.70 -7.74 -1.34
N SER A 296 0.47 -8.18 -1.59
CA SER A 296 -0.73 -7.86 -0.80
C SER A 296 -0.99 -8.84 0.34
N ASN A 297 -0.24 -9.94 0.43
CA ASN A 297 -0.35 -10.92 1.52
C ASN A 297 0.54 -10.48 2.69
N TYR A 298 -0.09 -10.22 3.85
CA TYR A 298 0.58 -9.76 5.07
C TYR A 298 1.74 -10.67 5.50
N GLU A 299 1.52 -11.98 5.63
CA GLU A 299 2.56 -12.93 6.03
C GLU A 299 3.70 -13.04 5.01
N GLU A 300 3.41 -12.95 3.71
CA GLU A 300 4.44 -12.96 2.68
C GLU A 300 5.35 -11.72 2.77
N ARG A 301 4.76 -10.54 3.04
CA ARG A 301 5.54 -9.31 3.29
C ARG A 301 6.40 -9.46 4.53
N LEU A 302 5.83 -9.92 5.65
CA LEU A 302 6.54 -10.10 6.91
C LEU A 302 7.66 -11.15 6.77
N LYS A 303 7.43 -12.26 6.06
CA LYS A 303 8.47 -13.24 5.71
C LYS A 303 9.63 -12.55 5.01
N TYR A 304 9.39 -11.90 3.87
CA TYR A 304 10.50 -11.41 3.06
C TYR A 304 11.20 -10.16 3.63
N PHE A 305 10.52 -9.30 4.42
CA PHE A 305 11.24 -8.28 5.19
C PHE A 305 12.14 -8.89 6.28
N ARG A 306 11.71 -9.97 6.97
CA ARG A 306 12.57 -10.71 7.92
C ARG A 306 13.77 -11.36 7.21
N GLU A 307 13.58 -11.90 6.00
CA GLU A 307 14.65 -12.51 5.20
C GLU A 307 15.82 -11.56 4.91
N LEU A 308 15.54 -10.27 4.60
CA LEU A 308 16.58 -9.27 4.33
C LEU A 308 17.61 -9.14 5.47
N SER A 309 17.18 -9.31 6.72
CA SER A 309 18.08 -9.23 7.89
C SER A 309 19.23 -10.24 7.87
N ARG A 310 19.15 -11.30 7.07
CA ARG A 310 20.21 -12.31 6.89
C ARG A 310 21.45 -11.77 6.18
N SER A 311 21.35 -10.73 5.34
CA SER A 311 22.51 -10.16 4.64
C SER A 311 23.48 -9.45 5.60
N LYS A 312 22.94 -8.96 6.74
CA LYS A 312 23.59 -8.06 7.71
C LYS A 312 24.03 -6.71 7.14
N ALA A 313 23.71 -6.37 5.90
CA ALA A 313 24.00 -5.05 5.36
C ALA A 313 23.07 -4.00 5.98
N VAL A 314 23.58 -2.78 6.20
CA VAL A 314 22.83 -1.73 6.89
C VAL A 314 21.59 -1.30 6.12
N SER A 315 21.63 -1.34 4.78
CA SER A 315 20.49 -1.03 3.91
C SER A 315 19.34 -2.04 4.09
N ASP A 316 19.65 -3.34 4.06
CA ASP A 316 18.69 -4.43 4.31
C ASP A 316 18.09 -4.40 5.71
N LEU A 317 18.89 -4.05 6.72
CA LEU A 317 18.40 -3.90 8.09
C LEU A 317 17.43 -2.70 8.22
N VAL A 318 17.67 -1.61 7.49
CA VAL A 318 16.76 -0.45 7.39
C VAL A 318 15.48 -0.81 6.62
N PHE A 319 15.60 -1.48 5.46
CA PHE A 319 14.44 -1.96 4.69
C PHE A 319 13.60 -2.98 5.48
N CYS A 320 14.24 -3.88 6.22
CA CYS A 320 13.60 -4.83 7.13
C CYS A 320 12.79 -4.09 8.21
N LEU A 321 13.44 -3.25 9.04
CA LEU A 321 12.78 -2.59 10.16
C LEU A 321 11.64 -1.67 9.72
N SER A 322 11.89 -0.82 8.73
CA SER A 322 10.85 0.10 8.22
C SER A 322 9.76 -0.65 7.44
N GLY A 323 10.11 -1.67 6.66
CA GLY A 323 9.16 -2.48 5.90
C GLY A 323 8.23 -3.34 6.77
N LEU A 324 8.74 -3.84 7.89
CA LEU A 324 7.94 -4.46 8.95
C LEU A 324 6.96 -3.44 9.55
N VAL A 325 7.45 -2.28 10.01
CA VAL A 325 6.59 -1.22 10.59
C VAL A 325 5.51 -0.75 9.61
N MET A 326 5.86 -0.49 8.35
CA MET A 326 4.88 -0.15 7.29
C MET A 326 3.86 -1.27 7.02
N THR A 327 4.22 -2.52 7.25
CA THR A 327 3.33 -3.68 7.04
C THR A 327 2.41 -3.87 8.24
N GLU A 328 2.92 -3.81 9.48
CA GLU A 328 2.09 -3.84 10.69
C GLU A 328 1.08 -2.68 10.69
N VAL A 329 1.55 -1.43 10.51
CA VAL A 329 0.70 -0.23 10.55
C VAL A 329 -0.40 -0.22 9.47
N LYS A 330 -0.20 -0.95 8.36
CA LYS A 330 -1.14 -1.02 7.23
C LYS A 330 -2.16 -2.16 7.32
N PHE A 331 -1.78 -3.31 7.87
CA PHE A 331 -2.56 -4.54 7.77
C PHE A 331 -3.01 -5.11 9.12
N ASN A 332 -2.25 -4.86 10.19
CA ASN A 332 -2.59 -5.34 11.53
C ASN A 332 -3.56 -4.35 12.22
N LYS A 333 -4.53 -4.87 12.97
CA LYS A 333 -5.46 -4.06 13.79
C LYS A 333 -4.94 -3.88 15.22
N GLU A 334 -4.14 -4.82 15.72
CA GLU A 334 -3.67 -4.91 17.10
C GLU A 334 -2.15 -4.67 17.16
N ILE A 335 -1.77 -3.43 16.86
CA ILE A 335 -0.36 -3.03 16.70
C ILE A 335 0.24 -2.65 18.05
N ASN A 336 1.36 -3.31 18.43
CA ASN A 336 2.16 -2.86 19.55
C ASN A 336 3.00 -1.62 19.19
N TRP A 337 2.44 -0.43 19.44
CA TRP A 337 3.07 0.86 19.16
C TRP A 337 4.46 1.04 19.80
N ARG A 338 4.71 0.42 20.96
CA ARG A 338 6.01 0.49 21.66
C ARG A 338 7.10 -0.21 20.86
N ASP A 339 6.80 -1.39 20.33
CA ASP A 339 7.75 -2.21 19.56
C ASP A 339 8.01 -1.57 18.19
N MET A 340 6.97 -1.06 17.53
CA MET A 340 7.12 -0.31 16.27
C MET A 340 8.03 0.92 16.46
N SER A 341 7.83 1.68 17.55
CA SER A 341 8.66 2.84 17.89
C SER A 341 10.09 2.45 18.29
N ALA A 342 10.31 1.24 18.83
CA ALA A 342 11.64 0.70 19.11
C ALA A 342 12.36 0.27 17.82
N MET A 343 11.66 -0.40 16.89
CA MET A 343 12.18 -0.73 15.56
C MET A 343 12.59 0.51 14.78
N MET A 344 11.75 1.55 14.76
CA MET A 344 12.06 2.79 14.05
C MET A 344 13.21 3.59 14.67
N ARG A 345 13.38 3.61 16.00
CA ARG A 345 14.58 4.17 16.64
C ARG A 345 15.84 3.42 16.22
N LYS A 346 15.84 2.08 16.32
CA LYS A 346 16.95 1.24 15.84
C LYS A 346 17.28 1.47 14.36
N CYS A 347 16.26 1.76 13.54
CA CYS A 347 16.43 2.14 12.13
C CYS A 347 17.24 3.46 11.99
N MET A 348 16.85 4.51 12.73
CA MET A 348 17.60 5.78 12.77
C MET A 348 19.04 5.60 13.28
N ASP A 349 19.25 4.73 14.28
CA ASP A 349 20.57 4.50 14.88
C ASP A 349 21.51 3.75 13.92
N LEU A 350 20.97 2.80 13.14
CA LEU A 350 21.69 2.14 12.04
C LEU A 350 22.15 3.15 10.98
N GLN A 351 21.29 4.10 10.57
CA GLN A 351 21.63 5.16 9.61
C GLN A 351 22.68 6.17 10.12
N LYS A 352 22.87 6.25 11.44
CA LYS A 352 23.88 7.10 12.12
C LYS A 352 25.19 6.35 12.42
N SER A 353 25.23 5.03 12.26
CA SER A 353 26.35 4.20 12.74
C SER A 353 27.67 4.49 12.01
N PRO A 354 28.78 4.79 12.72
CA PRO A 354 30.09 4.96 12.11
C PRO A 354 30.54 3.70 11.36
N GLY A 355 31.24 3.88 10.24
CA GLY A 355 31.72 2.77 9.40
C GLY A 355 30.65 2.16 8.47
N SER A 356 29.38 2.54 8.60
CA SER A 356 28.38 2.27 7.57
C SER A 356 28.74 3.00 6.26
N LEU A 357 28.59 2.32 5.11
CA LEU A 357 28.87 2.89 3.78
C LEU A 357 28.09 4.20 3.52
N TYR A 358 26.93 4.32 4.18
CA TYR A 358 26.06 5.50 4.30
C TYR A 358 26.77 6.84 4.58
N HIS A 359 27.99 6.86 5.12
CA HIS A 359 28.69 8.13 5.34
C HIS A 359 29.08 8.87 4.03
N LYS A 360 29.03 8.22 2.87
CA LYS A 360 29.31 8.83 1.56
C LYS A 360 28.10 9.51 0.88
N SER A 361 27.40 10.34 1.65
CA SER A 361 26.57 11.49 1.23
C SER A 361 25.45 11.41 0.17
N GLN A 362 25.41 10.44 -0.77
CA GLN A 362 24.39 10.40 -1.85
C GLN A 362 23.44 9.19 -1.73
N ASP A 363 23.95 8.03 -1.34
CA ASP A 363 23.21 6.75 -1.26
C ASP A 363 22.04 6.73 -0.24
N ARG A 364 21.86 7.80 0.55
CA ARG A 364 20.88 7.84 1.65
C ARG A 364 19.43 8.02 1.20
N THR A 365 19.18 8.70 0.08
CA THR A 365 17.85 9.27 -0.23
C THR A 365 16.72 8.24 -0.23
N LEU A 366 16.90 7.03 -0.79
CA LEU A 366 15.86 5.99 -0.75
C LEU A 366 15.58 5.48 0.67
N LEU A 367 16.64 5.31 1.45
CA LEU A 367 16.58 4.75 2.80
C LEU A 367 15.99 5.77 3.78
N ASP A 368 16.27 7.06 3.56
CA ASP A 368 15.58 8.17 4.21
C ASP A 368 14.10 8.21 3.82
N VAL A 369 13.73 8.08 2.53
CA VAL A 369 12.31 8.05 2.09
C VAL A 369 11.54 6.90 2.74
N VAL A 370 12.10 5.68 2.76
CA VAL A 370 11.46 4.52 3.43
C VAL A 370 11.30 4.77 4.93
N THR A 371 12.34 5.28 5.60
CA THR A 371 12.31 5.55 7.05
C THR A 371 11.31 6.66 7.40
N ASN A 372 11.26 7.74 6.61
CA ASN A 372 10.27 8.82 6.78
C ASN A 372 8.84 8.31 6.48
N THR A 373 8.65 7.42 5.50
CA THR A 373 7.35 6.79 5.20
C THR A 373 6.83 5.97 6.39
N ALA A 374 7.68 5.13 6.97
CA ALA A 374 7.32 4.32 8.13
C ALA A 374 6.97 5.20 9.34
N TRP A 375 7.74 6.27 9.61
CA TRP A 375 7.40 7.24 10.66
C TRP A 375 6.10 8.01 10.39
N ALA A 376 5.88 8.52 9.17
CA ALA A 376 4.66 9.25 8.81
C ALA A 376 3.40 8.38 9.00
N MET A 377 3.45 7.12 8.54
CA MET A 377 2.39 6.14 8.77
C MET A 377 2.16 5.87 10.26
N LEU A 378 3.24 5.63 11.01
CA LEU A 378 3.19 5.31 12.44
C LEU A 378 2.58 6.46 13.27
N PHE A 379 3.07 7.70 13.09
CA PHE A 379 2.59 8.86 13.84
C PHE A 379 1.17 9.28 13.46
N ARG A 380 0.79 9.14 12.19
CA ARG A 380 -0.60 9.35 11.75
C ARG A 380 -1.54 8.37 12.45
N ARG A 381 -1.15 7.09 12.52
CA ARG A 381 -1.99 6.04 13.11
C ARG A 381 -2.07 6.10 14.64
N THR A 382 -1.09 6.71 15.31
CA THR A 382 -1.14 7.03 16.76
C THR A 382 -1.73 8.42 17.07
N GLY A 383 -2.17 9.18 16.06
CA GLY A 383 -2.77 10.51 16.25
C GLY A 383 -1.77 11.65 16.53
N ASN A 384 -0.46 11.40 16.46
CA ASN A 384 0.55 12.46 16.57
C ASN A 384 0.67 13.23 15.23
N ASN A 385 -0.34 14.05 14.97
CA ASN A 385 -0.50 14.78 13.72
C ASN A 385 0.68 15.71 13.39
N LYS A 386 1.32 16.30 14.42
CA LYS A 386 2.49 17.18 14.25
C LYS A 386 3.67 16.43 13.64
N LEU A 387 4.08 15.31 14.25
CA LEU A 387 5.19 14.52 13.72
C LEU A 387 4.81 13.85 12.39
N ALA A 388 3.58 13.34 12.25
CA ALA A 388 3.11 12.78 10.99
C ALA A 388 3.27 13.76 9.82
N LEU A 389 2.93 15.05 10.04
CA LEU A 389 3.08 16.12 9.06
C LEU A 389 4.56 16.43 8.76
N GLU A 390 5.42 16.47 9.77
CA GLU A 390 6.86 16.69 9.59
C GLU A 390 7.49 15.62 8.68
N TYR A 391 7.23 14.34 8.98
CA TYR A 391 7.71 13.22 8.16
C TYR A 391 7.07 13.21 6.76
N ALA A 392 5.80 13.61 6.60
CA ALA A 392 5.15 13.74 5.30
C ALA A 392 5.76 14.88 4.43
N LEU A 393 6.12 16.01 5.04
CA LEU A 393 6.81 17.11 4.36
C LEU A 393 8.23 16.71 3.93
N ASN A 394 8.95 15.94 4.77
CA ASN A 394 10.25 15.37 4.42
C ASN A 394 10.16 14.41 3.22
N ILE A 395 9.10 13.59 3.12
CA ILE A 395 8.86 12.71 1.96
C ILE A 395 8.74 13.54 0.66
N ILE A 396 7.95 14.62 0.66
CA ILE A 396 7.87 15.52 -0.51
C ILE A 396 9.26 16.07 -0.84
N HIS A 397 9.97 16.63 0.15
CA HIS A 397 11.26 17.27 -0.10
C HIS A 397 12.32 16.28 -0.62
N LEU A 398 12.33 15.04 -0.13
CA LEU A 398 13.20 13.98 -0.63
C LEU A 398 12.79 13.53 -2.04
N SER A 399 11.49 13.40 -2.31
CA SER A 399 10.98 13.06 -3.64
C SER A 399 11.30 14.13 -4.68
N GLU A 400 11.18 15.42 -4.34
CA GLU A 400 11.46 16.55 -5.24
C GLU A 400 12.94 16.68 -5.66
N LYS A 401 13.89 16.01 -4.97
CA LYS A 401 15.29 16.02 -5.36
C LYS A 401 15.44 15.44 -6.78
N ALA A 402 16.12 16.18 -7.66
CA ALA A 402 16.19 15.86 -9.09
C ALA A 402 16.63 14.41 -9.36
N GLU A 403 17.62 13.93 -8.59
CA GLU A 403 18.09 12.55 -8.53
C GLU A 403 16.92 11.56 -8.38
N PHE A 404 16.04 11.75 -7.39
CA PHE A 404 15.02 10.76 -6.98
C PHE A 404 13.97 10.42 -8.03
N SER A 405 13.74 11.32 -8.99
CA SER A 405 12.71 11.24 -10.05
C SER A 405 12.73 9.99 -10.93
N TYR A 406 13.79 9.19 -10.85
CA TYR A 406 14.08 8.07 -11.75
C TYR A 406 14.30 6.74 -11.04
N LEU A 407 14.40 6.76 -9.71
CA LEU A 407 15.21 5.76 -8.99
C LEU A 407 14.39 4.57 -8.54
N CYS A 408 13.39 4.77 -7.67
CA CYS A 408 12.60 3.68 -7.10
C CYS A 408 11.11 4.03 -7.10
N VAL A 409 10.51 4.06 -8.30
CA VAL A 409 9.13 4.53 -8.56
C VAL A 409 8.10 3.96 -7.60
N ALA A 410 8.21 2.68 -7.23
CA ALA A 410 7.26 2.04 -6.33
C ALA A 410 7.38 2.49 -4.88
N VAL A 411 8.60 2.76 -4.40
CA VAL A 411 8.82 3.31 -3.06
C VAL A 411 8.44 4.78 -3.03
N ASP A 412 8.84 5.57 -4.04
CA ASP A 412 8.49 6.98 -4.15
C ASP A 412 6.96 7.16 -4.20
N CYS A 413 6.25 6.46 -5.08
CA CYS A 413 4.79 6.57 -5.14
C CYS A 413 4.07 6.01 -3.89
N ALA A 414 4.61 5.01 -3.20
CA ALA A 414 4.05 4.53 -1.93
C ALA A 414 4.30 5.51 -0.78
N ALA A 415 5.45 6.18 -0.76
CA ALA A 415 5.77 7.25 0.18
C ALA A 415 4.87 8.46 -0.05
N LEU A 416 4.70 8.87 -1.31
CA LEU A 416 3.80 9.95 -1.73
C LEU A 416 2.32 9.62 -1.42
N ASP A 417 1.87 8.37 -1.54
CA ASP A 417 0.51 7.94 -1.12
C ASP A 417 0.34 8.00 0.41
N ALA A 418 1.36 7.60 1.19
CA ALA A 418 1.34 7.72 2.64
C ALA A 418 1.40 9.18 3.13
N ALA A 419 2.13 10.04 2.43
CA ALA A 419 2.16 11.48 2.68
C ALA A 419 0.84 12.15 2.27
N ALA A 420 0.27 11.79 1.11
CA ALA A 420 -1.03 12.27 0.66
C ALA A 420 -2.13 11.99 1.69
N ASP A 421 -2.16 10.80 2.30
CA ASP A 421 -3.08 10.50 3.39
C ASP A 421 -2.93 11.50 4.55
N VAL A 422 -1.71 11.78 5.01
CA VAL A 422 -1.47 12.76 6.10
C VAL A 422 -1.97 14.16 5.72
N PHE A 423 -1.76 14.57 4.46
CA PHE A 423 -2.23 15.86 3.98
C PHE A 423 -3.76 15.92 3.80
N ILE A 424 -4.42 14.81 3.46
CA ILE A 424 -5.88 14.71 3.39
C ILE A 424 -6.48 14.73 4.80
N ASP A 425 -6.00 13.88 5.71
CA ASP A 425 -6.44 13.77 7.10
C ASP A 425 -6.32 15.11 7.87
N GLN A 426 -5.41 15.99 7.43
CA GLN A 426 -5.15 17.31 8.03
C GLN A 426 -5.54 18.52 7.14
N ASN A 427 -6.26 18.30 6.02
CA ASN A 427 -6.69 19.35 5.07
C ASN A 427 -5.58 20.34 4.65
N ARG A 428 -4.46 19.79 4.16
CA ARG A 428 -3.21 20.52 3.87
C ARG A 428 -3.05 20.84 2.38
N THR A 429 -2.64 22.07 2.09
CA THR A 429 -2.43 22.53 0.69
C THR A 429 -1.25 21.85 0.01
N GLU A 430 -0.30 21.31 0.78
CA GLU A 430 0.86 20.56 0.29
C GLU A 430 0.50 19.27 -0.48
N LEU A 431 -0.73 18.76 -0.31
CA LEU A 431 -1.30 17.72 -1.17
C LEU A 431 -1.19 18.04 -2.68
N THR A 432 -1.26 19.32 -3.03
CA THR A 432 -1.11 19.80 -4.42
C THR A 432 0.27 19.45 -5.00
N ARG A 433 1.34 19.52 -4.19
CA ARG A 433 2.71 19.15 -4.61
C ARG A 433 2.82 17.64 -4.84
N VAL A 434 2.16 16.82 -4.01
CA VAL A 434 2.10 15.36 -4.21
C VAL A 434 1.42 15.03 -5.54
N ILE A 435 0.29 15.66 -5.83
CA ILE A 435 -0.46 15.50 -7.10
C ILE A 435 0.43 15.90 -8.29
N GLN A 436 1.05 17.08 -8.26
CA GLN A 436 1.96 17.56 -9.31
C GLN A 436 3.16 16.63 -9.51
N ARG A 437 3.72 16.07 -8.43
CA ARG A 437 4.84 15.13 -8.49
C ARG A 437 4.43 13.81 -9.14
N LEU A 438 3.32 13.21 -8.71
CA LEU A 438 2.81 11.96 -9.28
C LEU A 438 2.37 12.11 -10.73
N ASP A 439 1.78 13.25 -11.11
CA ASP A 439 1.41 13.56 -12.49
C ASP A 439 2.66 13.65 -13.39
N THR A 440 3.69 14.38 -12.95
CA THR A 440 5.00 14.46 -13.62
C THR A 440 5.65 13.09 -13.80
N MET A 441 5.54 12.20 -12.80
CA MET A 441 6.03 10.82 -12.90
C MET A 441 5.14 9.95 -13.81
N SER A 442 3.83 10.20 -13.87
CA SER A 442 2.87 9.39 -14.64
C SER A 442 3.12 9.42 -16.14
N ALA A 443 3.71 10.50 -16.65
CA ALA A 443 4.18 10.61 -18.03
C ALA A 443 5.28 9.59 -18.39
N LYS A 444 6.03 9.08 -17.39
CA LYS A 444 7.11 8.10 -17.56
C LYS A 444 6.79 6.72 -16.98
N PHE A 445 5.93 6.64 -15.96
CA PHE A 445 5.66 5.39 -15.24
C PHE A 445 4.16 5.18 -14.97
N GLN A 446 3.60 4.07 -15.47
CA GLN A 446 2.17 3.78 -15.31
C GLN A 446 1.78 3.52 -13.85
N LEU A 447 2.71 3.04 -13.01
CA LEU A 447 2.49 2.88 -11.57
C LEU A 447 2.07 4.20 -10.90
N SER A 448 2.72 5.31 -11.23
CA SER A 448 2.41 6.64 -10.66
C SER A 448 0.99 7.08 -11.01
N LYS A 449 0.48 6.73 -12.20
CA LYS A 449 -0.91 6.98 -12.59
C LYS A 449 -1.91 6.23 -11.70
N HIS A 450 -1.62 4.99 -11.30
CA HIS A 450 -2.48 4.25 -10.37
C HIS A 450 -2.53 4.90 -8.98
N PHE A 451 -1.41 5.45 -8.49
CA PHE A 451 -1.38 6.18 -7.22
C PHE A 451 -2.07 7.55 -7.31
N LEU A 452 -1.95 8.26 -8.44
CA LEU A 452 -2.71 9.49 -8.70
C LEU A 452 -4.23 9.25 -8.65
N VAL A 453 -4.72 8.18 -9.28
CA VAL A 453 -6.14 7.78 -9.23
C VAL A 453 -6.58 7.35 -7.83
N SER A 454 -5.73 6.64 -7.08
CA SER A 454 -5.95 6.30 -5.65
C SER A 454 -6.21 7.57 -4.82
N ILE A 455 -5.31 8.55 -4.92
CA ILE A 455 -5.41 9.82 -4.18
C ILE A 455 -6.63 10.62 -4.61
N GLN A 456 -6.95 10.66 -5.91
CA GLN A 456 -8.16 11.32 -6.41
C GLN A 456 -9.46 10.69 -5.85
N SER A 457 -9.51 9.36 -5.64
CA SER A 457 -10.63 8.74 -4.91
C SER A 457 -10.66 9.20 -3.46
N LYS A 458 -9.54 9.04 -2.72
CA LYS A 458 -9.45 9.44 -1.30
C LYS A 458 -9.91 10.88 -1.05
N ILE A 459 -9.60 11.81 -1.95
CA ILE A 459 -10.06 13.21 -1.91
C ILE A 459 -11.59 13.29 -2.11
N LYS A 460 -12.12 12.65 -3.14
CA LYS A 460 -13.56 12.61 -3.43
C LYS A 460 -14.36 12.01 -2.27
N ASP A 461 -13.85 10.94 -1.66
CA ASP A 461 -14.51 10.20 -0.60
C ASP A 461 -14.54 11.02 0.70
N ASN A 462 -13.45 11.71 1.05
CA ASN A 462 -13.44 12.65 2.18
C ASN A 462 -14.31 13.89 1.95
N LEU A 463 -14.36 14.44 0.72
CA LEU A 463 -15.28 15.53 0.38
C LEU A 463 -16.75 15.09 0.52
N ALA A 464 -17.08 13.85 0.16
CA ALA A 464 -18.43 13.30 0.36
C ALA A 464 -18.79 13.17 1.85
N LEU A 465 -17.86 12.69 2.68
CA LEU A 465 -18.04 12.61 4.14
C LEU A 465 -18.23 14.01 4.78
N ALA A 466 -17.43 15.00 4.38
CA ALA A 466 -17.56 16.38 4.88
C ALA A 466 -18.95 16.97 4.54
N VAL A 467 -19.41 16.81 3.29
CA VAL A 467 -20.75 17.27 2.87
C VAL A 467 -21.87 16.53 3.62
N GLN A 468 -21.72 15.23 3.90
CA GLN A 468 -22.69 14.49 4.73
C GLN A 468 -22.73 15.02 6.16
N GLN A 469 -21.58 15.35 6.76
CA GLN A 469 -21.51 15.94 8.11
C GLN A 469 -22.12 17.34 8.18
N GLU A 470 -21.89 18.21 7.19
CA GLU A 470 -22.57 19.51 7.09
C GLU A 470 -24.09 19.35 6.94
N VAL A 471 -24.55 18.40 6.10
CA VAL A 471 -25.99 18.13 5.94
C VAL A 471 -26.62 17.63 7.24
N ILE A 472 -25.94 16.77 8.01
CA ILE A 472 -26.44 16.27 9.30
C ILE A 472 -26.48 17.40 10.36
N THR A 473 -25.42 18.22 10.46
CA THR A 473 -25.39 19.34 11.44
C THR A 473 -26.30 20.52 11.07
N HIS A 474 -26.79 20.58 9.83
CA HIS A 474 -27.73 21.59 9.36
C HIS A 474 -29.14 21.05 9.04
N GLN A 475 -29.48 19.80 9.39
CA GLN A 475 -30.89 19.43 9.46
C GLN A 475 -31.58 20.20 10.60
N PRO A 476 -32.70 20.90 10.34
CA PRO A 476 -33.44 21.58 11.40
C PRO A 476 -34.05 20.53 12.33
N VAL A 477 -33.66 20.55 13.60
CA VAL A 477 -34.19 19.66 14.64
C VAL A 477 -35.67 19.95 14.85
N GLN A 478 -36.53 19.25 14.11
CA GLN A 478 -37.96 19.21 14.37
C GLN A 478 -38.17 18.58 15.74
N ARG A 479 -38.46 19.41 16.75
CA ARG A 479 -38.78 18.96 18.10
C ARG A 479 -40.05 18.11 18.05
N LEU A 480 -39.87 16.80 18.13
CA LEU A 480 -40.94 15.84 18.42
C LEU A 480 -41.49 16.13 19.82
N ASN A 481 -42.52 16.98 19.88
CA ASN A 481 -43.32 17.22 21.07
C ASN A 481 -44.16 15.97 21.39
N VAL A 482 -43.51 14.95 21.96
CA VAL A 482 -44.19 13.78 22.51
C VAL A 482 -44.96 14.22 23.75
N PHE A 483 -46.29 14.28 23.64
CA PHE A 483 -47.18 14.53 24.76
C PHE A 483 -47.11 13.36 25.76
N PHE A 484 -46.45 13.57 26.90
CA PHE A 484 -46.69 12.78 28.11
C PHE A 484 -47.75 13.46 28.96
N THR A 485 -48.99 12.95 28.90
CA THR A 485 -50.02 13.25 29.90
C THR A 485 -49.86 12.31 31.09
N SER A 486 -49.54 12.86 32.26
CA SER A 486 -49.58 12.16 33.55
C SER A 486 -50.81 12.61 34.35
N PRO A 487 -51.44 11.72 35.16
CA PRO A 487 -52.72 12.00 35.79
C PRO A 487 -52.62 12.91 37.02
N THR A 488 -53.76 13.50 37.39
CA THR A 488 -53.97 14.29 38.60
C THR A 488 -54.11 13.42 39.85
N GLU A 489 -53.48 13.81 40.95
CA GLU A 489 -53.96 13.46 42.29
C GLU A 489 -53.66 14.55 43.34
N GLU A 490 -54.40 14.49 44.44
CA GLU A 490 -54.87 15.58 45.29
C GLU A 490 -53.86 16.20 46.28
N VAL A 491 -54.13 17.44 46.72
CA VAL A 491 -53.62 18.03 47.97
C VAL A 491 -54.75 18.80 48.67
N PRO A 492 -55.00 18.61 49.99
CA PRO A 492 -56.13 19.22 50.70
C PRO A 492 -55.94 20.70 51.08
N ARG A 493 -57.05 21.38 51.35
CA ARG A 493 -57.15 22.82 51.67
C ARG A 493 -56.78 23.14 53.12
N TYR A 494 -56.26 24.35 53.37
CA TYR A 494 -56.54 25.12 54.59
C TYR A 494 -56.74 26.63 54.30
N THR A 495 -57.08 27.42 55.31
CA THR A 495 -57.95 28.62 55.24
C THR A 495 -57.31 29.98 54.91
N GLN A 496 -58.12 30.79 54.20
CA GLN A 496 -58.31 32.27 54.17
C GLN A 496 -57.91 33.11 55.41
N PRO A 497 -57.91 34.48 55.38
CA PRO A 497 -58.26 35.45 54.30
C PRO A 497 -57.10 36.50 54.09
N ASN A 498 -57.17 37.83 53.78
CA ASN A 498 -58.25 38.83 53.54
C ASN A 498 -57.72 40.15 52.86
N ARG A 499 -58.53 40.83 52.02
CA ARG A 499 -58.42 42.25 51.54
C ARG A 499 -57.14 42.67 50.76
N THR A 500 -57.10 43.66 49.84
CA THR A 500 -58.10 44.62 49.29
C THR A 500 -57.76 45.01 47.82
N SER A 501 -58.76 45.49 47.05
CA SER A 501 -58.68 46.02 45.67
C SER A 501 -58.43 47.56 45.65
N PRO A 502 -58.37 48.31 44.50
CA PRO A 502 -58.45 47.90 43.08
C PRO A 502 -57.48 48.59 42.05
N GLN A 503 -57.38 47.98 40.86
CA GLN A 503 -57.19 48.54 39.49
C GLN A 503 -56.35 49.82 39.21
N THR A 504 -55.44 49.72 38.22
CA THR A 504 -55.48 50.61 37.03
C THR A 504 -54.86 49.97 35.77
N LYS A 505 -55.08 50.58 34.60
CA LYS A 505 -54.88 50.01 33.25
C LYS A 505 -53.44 50.12 32.74
N SER A 506 -52.96 49.10 32.01
CA SER A 506 -52.49 49.24 30.61
C SER A 506 -52.00 47.89 30.05
N SER A 507 -52.00 47.73 28.72
CA SER A 507 -51.52 46.52 28.04
C SER A 507 -50.88 46.89 26.70
N PRO A 508 -49.58 46.65 26.51
CA PRO A 508 -48.93 46.75 25.21
C PRO A 508 -48.87 45.36 24.53
N THR A 509 -49.36 45.27 23.30
CA THR A 509 -49.18 44.08 22.45
C THR A 509 -47.71 43.97 22.02
N VAL A 510 -47.07 42.82 22.25
CA VAL A 510 -45.69 42.57 21.81
C VAL A 510 -45.70 41.56 20.66
N SER A 511 -45.27 42.00 19.47
CA SER A 511 -45.06 41.14 18.30
C SER A 511 -43.69 40.46 18.34
N PRO A 512 -43.56 39.18 17.95
CA PRO A 512 -42.27 38.51 17.85
C PRO A 512 -41.54 38.91 16.55
N THR A 513 -40.64 39.90 16.63
CA THR A 513 -39.87 40.39 15.47
C THR A 513 -38.40 39.94 15.51
N ILE A 514 -38.14 38.68 15.91
CA ILE A 514 -36.80 38.11 16.08
C ILE A 514 -36.72 36.75 15.36
N ASP A 515 -36.60 36.79 14.03
CA ASP A 515 -36.43 35.58 13.21
C ASP A 515 -35.71 35.91 11.88
N VAL A 516 -36.26 36.88 11.13
CA VAL A 516 -35.78 37.34 9.81
C VAL A 516 -34.27 37.66 9.75
N GLN A 517 -33.69 38.17 10.84
CA GLN A 517 -32.28 38.56 10.87
C GLN A 517 -31.33 37.36 11.00
N GLN A 518 -31.70 36.34 11.77
CA GLN A 518 -30.96 35.08 11.84
C GLN A 518 -31.10 34.29 10.54
N THR A 519 -32.31 34.24 9.95
CA THR A 519 -32.53 33.62 8.63
C THR A 519 -31.64 34.23 7.55
N ARG A 520 -31.48 35.57 7.55
CA ARG A 520 -30.60 36.27 6.59
C ARG A 520 -29.11 35.98 6.80
N GLN A 521 -28.64 35.94 8.05
CA GLN A 521 -27.25 35.57 8.33
C GLN A 521 -26.95 34.12 7.92
N HIS A 522 -27.87 33.20 8.19
CA HIS A 522 -27.75 31.80 7.77
C HIS A 522 -27.72 31.66 6.24
N GLN A 523 -28.61 32.36 5.51
CA GLN A 523 -28.58 32.40 4.04
C GLN A 523 -27.27 33.00 3.48
N GLN A 524 -26.72 34.06 4.08
CA GLN A 524 -25.43 34.62 3.64
C GLN A 524 -24.28 33.63 3.83
N HIS A 525 -24.22 32.95 4.97
CA HIS A 525 -23.19 31.93 5.21
C HIS A 525 -23.31 30.75 4.23
N GLN A 526 -24.52 30.22 4.04
CA GLN A 526 -24.79 29.13 3.11
C GLN A 526 -24.44 29.49 1.65
N GLN A 527 -24.64 30.75 1.25
CA GLN A 527 -24.19 31.25 -0.06
C GLN A 527 -22.66 31.34 -0.17
N GLN A 528 -21.94 31.73 0.90
CA GLN A 528 -20.48 31.73 0.91
C GLN A 528 -19.89 30.32 0.78
N THR A 529 -20.41 29.34 1.54
CA THR A 529 -19.94 27.94 1.46
C THR A 529 -20.18 27.37 0.05
N GLN A 530 -21.35 27.61 -0.55
CA GLN A 530 -21.61 27.21 -1.94
C GLN A 530 -20.71 27.91 -2.96
N GLN A 531 -20.25 29.15 -2.71
CA GLN A 531 -19.28 29.83 -3.57
C GLN A 531 -17.87 29.24 -3.42
N GLN A 532 -17.42 28.90 -2.21
CA GLN A 532 -16.14 28.21 -2.00
C GLN A 532 -16.12 26.81 -2.65
N ILE A 533 -17.19 26.02 -2.49
CA ILE A 533 -17.33 24.72 -3.14
C ILE A 533 -17.26 24.87 -4.67
N LYS A 534 -17.93 25.89 -5.24
CA LYS A 534 -17.83 26.17 -6.69
C LYS A 534 -16.44 26.62 -7.14
N GLN A 535 -15.72 27.40 -6.33
CA GLN A 535 -14.33 27.77 -6.63
C GLN A 535 -13.40 26.56 -6.60
N LEU A 536 -13.51 25.68 -5.60
CA LEU A 536 -12.75 24.43 -5.54
C LEU A 536 -13.08 23.50 -6.73
N GLN A 537 -14.36 23.38 -7.09
CA GLN A 537 -14.78 22.62 -8.28
C GLN A 537 -14.29 23.25 -9.59
N GLN A 538 -14.14 24.57 -9.68
CA GLN A 538 -13.54 25.25 -10.83
C GLN A 538 -12.01 25.06 -10.87
N GLN A 539 -11.33 25.08 -9.72
CA GLN A 539 -9.90 24.79 -9.62
C GLN A 539 -9.58 23.31 -9.97
N MET A 540 -10.49 22.38 -9.68
CA MET A 540 -10.37 20.97 -10.07
C MET A 540 -10.89 20.67 -11.50
N ARG A 541 -11.53 21.62 -12.18
CA ARG A 541 -11.89 21.47 -13.60
C ARG A 541 -10.70 21.82 -14.47
N PHE A 542 -9.91 20.80 -14.81
CA PHE A 542 -8.84 20.90 -15.79
C PHE A 542 -9.38 21.27 -17.17
N GLU A 543 -9.20 22.52 -17.59
CA GLU A 543 -9.10 22.84 -19.01
C GLU A 543 -7.81 22.22 -19.57
N PRO A 544 -7.83 21.61 -20.78
CA PRO A 544 -6.63 21.10 -21.43
C PRO A 544 -5.75 22.27 -21.91
N ARG A 545 -4.88 22.76 -21.02
CA ARG A 545 -3.94 23.84 -21.35
C ARG A 545 -2.98 23.39 -22.46
N HIS A 546 -3.12 24.00 -23.63
CA HIS A 546 -2.09 23.94 -24.66
C HIS A 546 -0.79 24.55 -24.11
N TYR A 547 0.23 23.72 -23.89
CA TYR A 547 1.55 24.19 -23.48
C TYR A 547 2.14 25.08 -24.58
N ALA A 548 2.57 26.29 -24.19
CA ALA A 548 3.21 27.22 -25.11
C ALA A 548 4.58 26.69 -25.54
N LYS A 549 4.96 26.95 -26.81
CA LYS A 549 6.17 26.39 -27.44
C LYS A 549 7.53 26.79 -26.83
N GLY A 550 7.57 27.70 -25.87
CA GLY A 550 8.81 28.28 -25.34
C GLY A 550 9.62 27.33 -24.46
N ASP A 551 8.99 26.74 -23.44
CA ASP A 551 9.71 26.13 -22.30
C ASP A 551 10.44 24.82 -22.65
N LEU A 552 10.18 24.24 -23.84
CA LEU A 552 10.87 23.06 -24.35
C LEU A 552 12.17 23.38 -25.11
N GLN A 553 12.43 24.63 -25.50
CA GLN A 553 13.64 24.95 -26.27
C GLN A 553 14.92 24.76 -25.43
N HIS A 554 14.90 25.12 -24.15
CA HIS A 554 16.10 25.10 -23.31
C HIS A 554 16.61 23.69 -22.97
N VAL A 555 15.81 22.65 -23.20
CA VAL A 555 16.18 21.23 -23.00
C VAL A 555 16.67 20.58 -24.31
N HIS A 556 16.42 21.19 -25.47
CA HIS A 556 16.74 20.59 -26.76
C HIS A 556 18.15 20.92 -27.30
N GLU A 557 18.83 21.95 -26.79
CA GLU A 557 20.12 22.42 -27.33
C GLU A 557 21.33 21.52 -27.01
N THR A 558 21.13 20.39 -26.30
CA THR A 558 22.22 19.46 -25.93
C THR A 558 22.22 18.13 -26.69
N ILE A 559 21.29 17.89 -27.64
CA ILE A 559 21.22 16.63 -28.41
C ILE A 559 21.02 16.89 -29.91
N ASN A 560 22.10 16.77 -30.68
CA ASN A 560 22.07 16.83 -32.15
C ASN A 560 21.43 15.57 -32.75
N THR A 561 20.21 15.69 -33.31
CA THR A 561 19.63 14.70 -34.24
C THR A 561 18.76 15.38 -35.31
N PRO A 562 18.56 14.77 -36.51
CA PRO A 562 17.96 15.46 -37.65
C PRO A 562 16.43 15.56 -37.60
N GLN A 563 15.89 16.55 -38.33
CA GLN A 563 14.45 16.75 -38.49
C GLN A 563 13.79 15.60 -39.27
N SER A 564 12.61 15.16 -38.80
CA SER A 564 11.67 14.38 -39.60
C SER A 564 10.21 14.78 -39.28
N ASP A 565 9.28 14.26 -40.07
CA ASP A 565 7.96 14.82 -40.40
C ASP A 565 7.10 15.39 -39.24
N LYS A 566 6.51 16.58 -39.48
CA LYS A 566 5.53 17.20 -38.56
C LYS A 566 4.09 16.78 -38.85
N ASN A 567 3.78 16.38 -40.08
CA ASN A 567 2.39 16.22 -40.55
C ASN A 567 1.69 14.94 -40.04
N PHE A 568 2.41 14.01 -39.42
CA PHE A 568 1.82 12.78 -38.88
C PHE A 568 1.03 13.02 -37.58
N ASN A 569 1.53 13.90 -36.71
CA ASN A 569 0.97 14.09 -35.37
C ASN A 569 -0.41 14.73 -35.39
N GLU A 570 -0.65 15.73 -36.25
CA GLU A 570 -1.89 16.51 -36.25
C GLU A 570 -3.12 15.63 -36.56
N ARG A 571 -2.98 14.64 -37.45
CA ARG A 571 -4.06 13.70 -37.81
C ARG A 571 -4.34 12.61 -36.77
N PHE A 572 -3.46 12.39 -35.80
CA PHE A 572 -3.65 11.34 -34.77
C PHE A 572 -4.56 11.81 -33.62
N TYR A 573 -4.54 13.11 -33.31
CA TYR A 573 -5.30 13.65 -32.18
C TYR A 573 -6.81 13.76 -32.45
N GLU A 574 -7.23 14.12 -33.67
CA GLU A 574 -8.67 14.22 -34.02
C GLU A 574 -9.39 12.86 -33.85
N VAL A 575 -8.80 11.77 -34.34
CA VAL A 575 -9.41 10.43 -34.30
C VAL A 575 -9.49 9.83 -32.88
N THR A 576 -8.66 10.32 -31.94
CA THR A 576 -8.56 9.76 -30.60
C THR A 576 -9.57 10.35 -29.61
N ALA A 577 -10.13 11.54 -29.90
CA ALA A 577 -11.07 12.23 -29.01
C ALA A 577 -12.45 11.53 -28.94
N ASP A 578 -13.02 11.17 -30.09
CA ASP A 578 -14.39 10.65 -30.18
C ASP A 578 -14.57 9.28 -29.50
N LEU A 579 -13.51 8.46 -29.43
CA LEU A 579 -13.53 7.13 -28.82
C LEU A 579 -13.61 7.14 -27.28
N LEU A 580 -13.26 8.26 -26.63
CA LEU A 580 -13.22 8.35 -25.17
C LEU A 580 -14.58 8.65 -24.52
N VAL A 581 -15.56 9.14 -25.28
CA VAL A 581 -16.90 9.51 -24.76
C VAL A 581 -17.77 8.26 -24.52
N ALA A 582 -17.52 7.16 -25.22
CA ALA A 582 -18.42 6.00 -25.29
C ALA A 582 -18.26 4.94 -24.18
N SER A 583 -17.42 5.18 -23.15
CA SER A 583 -17.01 4.15 -22.17
C SER A 583 -17.30 4.49 -20.70
N LEU A 584 -18.18 5.46 -20.43
CA LEU A 584 -18.54 5.89 -19.07
C LEU A 584 -20.01 5.60 -18.74
N ASP A 585 -20.38 4.31 -18.69
CA ASP A 585 -21.66 3.90 -18.13
C ASP A 585 -21.60 2.49 -17.50
N THR A 586 -22.36 2.29 -16.41
CA THR A 586 -22.38 1.08 -15.53
C THR A 586 -21.06 0.82 -14.74
N GLN A 587 -21.01 0.22 -13.55
CA GLN A 587 -22.02 -0.47 -12.71
C GLN A 587 -22.02 0.05 -11.25
N SER A 588 -22.98 -0.42 -10.43
CA SER A 588 -23.28 0.05 -9.06
C SER A 588 -22.70 -0.80 -7.91
N LEU A 589 -22.71 -0.22 -6.70
CA LEU A 589 -22.38 -0.86 -5.41
C LEU A 589 -23.44 -1.90 -4.95
N PRO A 590 -23.15 -2.68 -3.89
CA PRO A 590 -23.67 -2.29 -2.56
C PRO A 590 -22.59 -2.14 -1.46
N GLN A 591 -23.01 -1.63 -0.30
CA GLN A 591 -22.19 -1.33 0.90
C GLN A 591 -22.68 -2.14 2.11
N GLU A 592 -21.86 -2.29 3.15
CA GLU A 592 -22.35 -2.40 4.55
C GLU A 592 -21.25 -2.10 5.60
N ALA A 593 -21.64 -1.36 6.67
CA ALA A 593 -21.19 -1.43 8.08
C ALA A 593 -19.69 -1.33 8.48
N ASP A 594 -19.29 -0.76 9.63
CA ASP A 594 -19.91 0.21 10.57
C ASP A 594 -18.80 0.85 11.45
N PRO A 595 -18.90 2.10 11.97
CA PRO A 595 -17.80 2.78 12.65
C PRO A 595 -18.00 3.01 14.17
N LEU A 596 -17.37 2.18 15.02
CA LEU A 596 -17.18 2.49 16.45
C LEU A 596 -15.79 2.08 16.95
N LEU A 597 -14.99 3.08 17.37
CA LEU A 597 -14.11 3.07 18.55
C LEU A 597 -13.25 4.35 18.54
N SER A 598 -13.31 5.13 19.61
CA SER A 598 -12.37 6.23 19.88
C SER A 598 -11.40 5.85 21.00
N PRO A 599 -10.17 6.35 20.97
CA PRO A 599 -9.40 6.56 22.19
C PRO A 599 -8.97 8.03 22.35
N ASN A 600 -9.38 8.65 23.45
CA ASN A 600 -8.60 9.71 24.09
C ASN A 600 -7.42 9.08 24.85
N PHE A 601 -6.50 9.92 25.34
CA PHE A 601 -5.24 9.57 26.04
C PHE A 601 -4.14 8.95 25.16
N PHE A 602 -3.15 9.78 24.83
CA PHE A 602 -1.88 9.77 25.56
C PHE A 602 -1.27 11.18 25.55
N ALA A 603 -0.96 11.71 26.73
CA ALA A 603 0.09 12.72 26.85
C ALA A 603 1.42 11.98 26.95
N LEU A 604 2.46 12.52 26.32
CA LEU A 604 3.85 12.11 26.53
C LEU A 604 4.60 13.36 26.99
N ASP A 605 5.33 13.25 28.08
CA ASP A 605 6.05 14.38 28.68
C ASP A 605 7.27 14.75 27.82
N ASP A 606 7.29 15.98 27.31
CA ASP A 606 8.41 16.57 26.56
C ASP A 606 9.55 16.98 27.52
N ASP A 607 10.15 16.02 28.23
CA ASP A 607 11.36 16.26 29.03
C ASP A 607 12.15 14.96 29.33
N PHE A 608 13.28 14.73 28.65
CA PHE A 608 14.56 14.29 29.26
C PHE A 608 15.72 14.07 28.27
N PHE A 609 16.93 14.45 28.72
CA PHE A 609 18.28 14.16 28.22
C PHE A 609 18.66 14.49 26.76
N ALA A 610 19.36 15.61 26.63
CA ALA A 610 20.59 15.65 25.81
C ALA A 610 21.77 15.04 26.60
N PRO A 611 22.68 14.28 25.97
CA PRO A 611 23.95 13.91 26.56
C PRO A 611 25.00 15.01 26.35
N THR A 612 25.72 15.39 27.40
CA THR A 612 26.92 16.23 27.30
C THR A 612 28.06 15.46 26.62
N LEU A 613 28.84 16.16 25.80
CA LEU A 613 30.12 15.65 25.30
C LEU A 613 31.18 15.84 26.38
N ASP A 614 31.66 14.75 26.96
CA ASP A 614 32.95 14.73 27.67
C ASP A 614 34.00 14.04 26.79
N SER A 615 35.16 14.67 26.69
CA SER A 615 36.35 14.14 26.03
C SER A 615 37.24 13.41 27.03
N ASP A 616 37.68 12.20 26.68
CA ASP A 616 39.06 11.68 26.84
C ASP A 616 39.09 10.17 27.08
N SER A 617 39.61 9.42 26.11
CA SER A 617 40.57 8.33 26.35
C SER A 617 41.04 7.70 25.02
N CYS A 618 42.32 7.89 24.71
CA CYS A 618 43.06 6.91 23.89
C CYS A 618 43.45 5.71 24.78
N ILE A 619 43.56 4.51 24.21
CA ILE A 619 44.67 3.55 24.36
C ILE A 619 44.31 2.21 23.66
N MET A 620 45.28 1.66 22.92
CA MET A 620 45.24 0.39 22.16
C MET A 620 44.18 0.31 21.04
#